data_AF-A0A428S102-F1
#
_entry.id   AF-A0A428S102-F1
#
_cell.length_a   1.000
_cell.length_b   1.000
_cell.length_c   1.000
_cell.angle_alpha   90.00
_cell.angle_beta   90.00
_cell.angle_gamma   90.00
#
_symmetry.space_group_name_H-M   'P 1'
#
loop_
_entity.id
_entity.type
_entity.pdbx_description
1 polymer ?
#
loop_
_entity_poly.entity_id
_entity_poly.type
_entity_poly.pdbx_seq_one_letter_code
_entity_poly.pdbx_strand_id
1 'polypeptide(L)'
;MSNTPSPSNGASTPTHYTDKEDDMHHHCGHHHNHHVPRTHTQKPHQSMVSQVYDPPFYRVANPGPLGLISFALTTFVLGLYQCGAGLPGSNPFGGVGPDQAIFGLAVFFGGIAQFFAGLMEFRVGNTFGTTVHCSYGAFWLAFAMFFVPDLAIKDAYKGDDRAYSFALGIFLILWCFLTLIFFIAALKTNVAILLVLGFLFLAFLFLSLAQFLQTSHPVAAIRINKTGGAFSVICAFLAFLCWCCWYHDGGYYLG
;
A
#
# COMPACT_ATOMS: atom_id res chain seq x y z
N MET A 1 44.19 33.65 -39.23
CA MET A 1 44.18 32.17 -39.07
C MET A 1 45.62 31.69 -39.12
N SER A 2 45.93 30.73 -38.24
CA SER A 2 47.23 30.43 -37.61
C SER A 2 48.25 29.67 -38.46
N ASN A 3 49.52 29.88 -38.09
CA ASN A 3 50.75 29.27 -38.61
C ASN A 3 51.07 27.88 -38.01
N THR A 4 51.70 27.03 -38.83
CA THR A 4 52.77 26.01 -38.55
C THR A 4 52.52 24.83 -37.58
N PRO A 5 52.91 23.58 -37.95
CA PRO A 5 52.91 22.42 -37.05
C PRO A 5 54.30 21.96 -36.52
N SER A 6 54.24 21.18 -35.42
CA SER A 6 55.25 20.27 -34.79
C SER A 6 56.28 20.88 -33.80
N PRO A 7 56.89 20.12 -32.82
CA PRO A 7 56.80 18.69 -32.43
C PRO A 7 56.77 18.35 -30.89
N SER A 8 56.72 17.04 -30.56
CA SER A 8 57.43 16.34 -29.45
C SER A 8 56.72 15.82 -28.16
N ASN A 9 57.00 14.53 -27.87
CA ASN A 9 57.31 13.84 -26.60
C ASN A 9 56.25 13.14 -25.69
N GLY A 10 56.42 11.80 -25.58
CA GLY A 10 56.38 10.98 -24.35
C GLY A 10 55.00 10.40 -23.94
N ALA A 11 54.81 9.14 -23.54
CA ALA A 11 55.72 8.04 -23.22
C ALA A 11 54.98 6.67 -23.16
N SER A 12 55.76 5.61 -23.48
CA SER A 12 55.74 4.20 -23.03
C SER A 12 54.57 3.23 -23.30
N THR A 13 54.87 2.28 -24.19
CA THR A 13 54.28 0.95 -24.44
C THR A 13 55.01 -0.15 -23.60
N PRO A 14 55.03 -1.46 -23.94
CA PRO A 14 54.18 -2.61 -23.57
C PRO A 14 54.95 -3.63 -22.65
N THR A 15 54.42 -4.78 -22.19
CA THR A 15 54.47 -6.09 -22.91
C THR A 15 54.11 -7.26 -21.97
N HIS A 16 53.51 -8.29 -22.58
CA HIS A 16 53.37 -9.68 -22.10
C HIS A 16 54.74 -10.36 -21.87
N TYR A 17 54.87 -11.19 -20.83
CA TYR A 17 55.68 -12.43 -20.91
C TYR A 17 55.24 -13.49 -19.88
N THR A 18 55.26 -14.73 -20.35
CA THR A 18 54.99 -16.03 -19.69
C THR A 18 56.19 -16.51 -18.86
N ASP A 19 55.99 -17.24 -17.76
CA ASP A 19 57.08 -18.01 -17.14
C ASP A 19 56.78 -19.51 -17.08
N LYS A 20 57.81 -20.26 -17.48
CA LYS A 20 57.94 -21.72 -17.55
C LYS A 20 58.51 -22.28 -16.24
N GLU A 21 58.26 -23.56 -16.01
CA GLU A 21 58.81 -24.42 -14.95
C GLU A 21 60.30 -24.80 -15.19
N ASP A 22 60.87 -25.42 -14.13
CA ASP A 22 62.12 -26.20 -14.01
C ASP A 22 63.43 -25.40 -13.74
N ASP A 23 64.34 -25.74 -12.81
CA ASP A 23 64.51 -26.89 -11.91
C ASP A 23 65.60 -26.62 -10.82
N MET A 24 65.46 -27.30 -9.68
CA MET A 24 66.51 -27.96 -8.85
C MET A 24 67.72 -27.19 -8.22
N HIS A 25 67.82 -27.21 -6.86
CA HIS A 25 68.93 -27.85 -6.09
C HIS A 25 68.79 -27.76 -4.54
N HIS A 26 68.69 -28.96 -3.93
CA HIS A 26 69.11 -29.49 -2.62
C HIS A 26 69.26 -28.64 -1.34
N HIS A 27 68.55 -29.06 -0.29
CA HIS A 27 69.12 -29.32 1.06
C HIS A 27 68.36 -30.47 1.77
N CYS A 28 69.12 -31.33 2.45
CA CYS A 28 68.70 -32.59 3.08
C CYS A 28 68.47 -32.43 4.60
N GLY A 29 67.48 -33.13 5.17
CA GLY A 29 67.42 -33.35 6.63
C GLY A 29 66.08 -33.78 7.26
N HIS A 30 65.91 -35.10 7.43
CA HIS A 30 65.09 -35.84 8.41
C HIS A 30 63.58 -36.15 8.21
N HIS A 31 63.33 -37.47 8.13
CA HIS A 31 62.08 -38.23 8.18
C HIS A 31 61.28 -38.07 9.49
N HIS A 32 59.93 -38.06 9.42
CA HIS A 32 59.07 -38.93 10.25
C HIS A 32 57.62 -39.05 9.75
N ASN A 33 57.26 -40.31 9.46
CA ASN A 33 55.99 -41.04 9.58
C ASN A 33 54.64 -40.53 9.01
N HIS A 34 54.02 -41.48 8.31
CA HIS A 34 52.71 -41.47 7.67
C HIS A 34 51.53 -41.06 8.56
N HIS A 35 50.71 -40.17 8.02
CA HIS A 35 49.27 -40.16 8.26
C HIS A 35 48.57 -39.97 6.91
N VAL A 36 47.69 -40.90 6.53
CA VAL A 36 46.81 -40.79 5.36
C VAL A 36 45.44 -40.33 5.87
N PRO A 37 44.99 -39.09 5.61
CA PRO A 37 43.62 -38.70 5.83
C PRO A 37 42.79 -38.95 4.56
N ARG A 38 41.65 -39.61 4.76
CA ARG A 38 40.64 -39.98 3.75
C ARG A 38 40.29 -38.82 2.81
N THR A 39 40.37 -39.06 1.50
CA THR A 39 39.78 -38.23 0.46
C THR A 39 38.25 -38.31 0.51
N HIS A 40 37.60 -37.33 1.14
CA HIS A 40 36.21 -37.02 0.83
C HIS A 40 36.19 -36.16 -0.44
N THR A 41 36.14 -36.80 -1.61
CA THR A 41 35.75 -36.13 -2.86
C THR A 41 34.25 -35.84 -2.80
N GLN A 42 33.90 -34.75 -2.11
CA GLN A 42 32.56 -34.20 -2.16
C GLN A 42 32.38 -33.60 -3.56
N LYS A 43 31.62 -34.29 -4.43
CA LYS A 43 31.18 -33.72 -5.71
C LYS A 43 30.48 -32.40 -5.40
N PRO A 44 30.86 -31.26 -6.00
CA PRO A 44 30.13 -30.03 -5.78
C PRO A 44 28.70 -30.25 -6.27
N HIS A 45 27.74 -30.15 -5.35
CA HIS A 45 26.34 -30.03 -5.69
C HIS A 45 26.23 -28.83 -6.64
N GLN A 46 26.02 -29.09 -7.94
CA GLN A 46 25.53 -28.09 -8.87
C GLN A 46 24.15 -27.69 -8.36
N SER A 47 24.11 -26.64 -7.54
CA SER A 47 22.89 -25.91 -7.32
C SER A 47 22.46 -25.39 -8.69
N MET A 48 21.36 -25.91 -9.22
CA MET A 48 20.63 -25.30 -10.33
C MET A 48 20.01 -24.00 -9.84
N VAL A 49 20.84 -23.04 -9.47
CA VAL A 49 20.42 -21.65 -9.38
C VAL A 49 20.41 -21.18 -10.83
N SER A 50 19.21 -21.01 -11.38
CA SER A 50 19.01 -20.18 -12.57
C SER A 50 19.48 -18.76 -12.20
N GLN A 51 20.78 -18.51 -12.29
CA GLN A 51 21.32 -17.17 -12.22
C GLN A 51 21.03 -16.51 -13.57
N VAL A 52 19.86 -15.87 -13.65
CA VAL A 52 19.69 -14.79 -14.62
C VAL A 52 20.68 -13.72 -14.17
N TYR A 53 21.80 -13.66 -14.88
CA TYR A 53 22.82 -12.63 -14.73
C TYR A 53 22.16 -11.28 -15.04
N ASP A 54 22.13 -10.40 -14.04
CA ASP A 54 21.66 -9.01 -14.10
C ASP A 54 20.30 -8.81 -14.80
N PRO A 55 19.16 -9.04 -14.10
CA PRO A 55 17.89 -8.56 -14.62
C PRO A 55 18.00 -7.03 -14.79
N PRO A 56 17.68 -6.47 -15.98
CA PRO A 56 17.64 -5.03 -16.14
C PRO A 56 16.63 -4.49 -15.12
N PHE A 57 17.09 -3.65 -14.19
CA PHE A 57 16.21 -2.94 -13.26
C PHE A 57 15.33 -1.99 -14.08
N TYR A 58 14.19 -2.48 -14.55
CA TYR A 58 13.17 -1.62 -15.10
C TYR A 58 12.58 -0.83 -13.91
N ARG A 59 12.69 0.50 -13.95
CA ARG A 59 12.06 1.38 -12.96
C ARG A 59 10.54 1.31 -13.18
N VAL A 60 9.88 0.42 -12.44
CA VAL A 60 8.42 0.28 -12.46
C VAL A 60 7.78 1.52 -11.84
N ALA A 61 6.66 1.99 -12.41
CA ALA A 61 5.92 3.12 -11.87
C ALA A 61 5.48 2.86 -10.41
N ASN A 62 5.44 3.89 -9.58
CA ASN A 62 4.94 3.80 -8.21
C ASN A 62 3.41 3.69 -8.21
N PRO A 63 2.81 2.58 -7.74
CA PRO A 63 1.36 2.40 -7.72
C PRO A 63 0.68 3.06 -6.51
N GLY A 64 1.42 3.46 -5.49
CA GLY A 64 0.89 4.06 -4.26
C GLY A 64 0.02 5.30 -4.46
N PRO A 65 0.38 6.26 -5.34
CA PRO A 65 -0.47 7.40 -5.65
C PRO A 65 -1.85 6.98 -6.18
N LEU A 66 -1.95 5.96 -7.03
CA LEU A 66 -3.24 5.48 -7.56
C LEU A 66 -4.14 4.95 -6.42
N GLY A 67 -3.55 4.23 -5.47
CA GLY A 67 -4.26 3.74 -4.30
C GLY A 67 -4.74 4.86 -3.37
N LEU A 68 -3.92 5.90 -3.18
CA LEU A 68 -4.27 7.04 -2.33
C LEU A 68 -5.36 7.93 -2.94
N ILE A 69 -5.32 8.21 -4.24
CA ILE A 69 -6.33 9.07 -4.89
C ILE A 69 -7.71 8.39 -4.96
N SER A 70 -7.73 7.08 -5.21
CA SER A 70 -8.96 6.28 -5.22
C SER A 70 -9.63 6.22 -3.86
N PHE A 71 -8.83 5.98 -2.82
CA PHE A 71 -9.26 6.06 -1.44
C PHE A 71 -9.78 7.46 -1.08
N ALA A 72 -9.02 8.51 -1.40
CA ALA A 72 -9.32 9.89 -1.03
C ALA A 72 -10.66 10.35 -1.64
N LEU A 73 -10.86 10.16 -2.94
CA LEU A 73 -12.07 10.62 -3.61
C LEU A 73 -13.32 9.93 -3.05
N THR A 74 -13.25 8.61 -2.88
CA THR A 74 -14.38 7.82 -2.36
C THR A 74 -14.70 8.20 -0.91
N THR A 75 -13.67 8.34 -0.07
CA THR A 75 -13.82 8.75 1.33
C THR A 75 -14.34 10.18 1.46
N PHE A 76 -13.91 11.10 0.59
CA PHE A 76 -14.35 12.48 0.59
C PHE A 76 -15.86 12.59 0.32
N VAL A 77 -16.31 11.93 -0.76
CA VAL A 77 -17.73 11.93 -1.14
C VAL A 77 -18.58 11.28 -0.06
N LEU A 78 -18.15 10.14 0.50
CA LEU A 78 -18.87 9.50 1.61
C LEU A 78 -18.93 10.43 2.81
N GLY A 79 -17.81 11.04 3.20
CA GLY A 79 -17.72 11.95 4.33
C GLY A 79 -18.69 13.14 4.23
N LEU A 80 -18.79 13.75 3.04
CA LEU A 80 -19.75 14.84 2.79
C LEU A 80 -21.19 14.40 3.03
N TYR A 81 -21.55 13.22 2.53
CA TYR A 81 -22.89 12.71 2.73
C TYR A 81 -23.18 12.31 4.17
N GLN A 82 -22.19 11.73 4.88
CA GLN A 82 -22.31 11.42 6.30
C GLN A 82 -22.43 12.69 7.17
N CYS A 83 -21.88 13.82 6.71
CA CYS A 83 -22.11 15.16 7.29
C CYS A 83 -23.53 15.71 7.04
N GLY A 84 -24.30 15.08 6.15
CA GLY A 84 -25.62 15.56 5.73
C GLY A 84 -25.57 16.58 4.60
N ALA A 85 -24.44 16.75 3.90
CA ALA A 85 -24.35 17.65 2.76
C ALA A 85 -25.20 17.13 1.59
N GLY A 86 -26.08 17.97 1.06
CA GLY A 86 -26.96 17.60 -0.06
C GLY A 86 -28.15 16.71 0.31
N LEU A 87 -28.37 16.40 1.60
CA LEU A 87 -29.49 15.58 2.05
C LEU A 87 -30.65 16.42 2.63
N PRO A 88 -31.93 16.03 2.40
CA PRO A 88 -33.07 16.69 3.01
C PRO A 88 -32.97 16.74 4.54
N GLY A 89 -33.13 17.92 5.13
CA GLY A 89 -33.02 18.12 6.58
C GLY A 89 -31.63 17.87 7.16
N SER A 90 -30.58 17.75 6.33
CA SER A 90 -29.22 17.38 6.74
C SER A 90 -29.16 16.08 7.55
N ASN A 91 -30.09 15.15 7.30
CA ASN A 91 -30.18 13.88 8.00
C ASN A 91 -29.50 12.77 7.19
N PRO A 92 -28.34 12.25 7.64
CA PRO A 92 -27.64 11.16 6.96
C PRO A 92 -28.40 9.83 6.99
N PHE A 93 -29.35 9.65 7.90
CA PHE A 93 -30.19 8.43 8.00
C PHE A 93 -31.56 8.58 7.34
N GLY A 94 -31.74 9.61 6.49
CA GLY A 94 -33.01 9.84 5.79
C GLY A 94 -33.29 8.76 4.73
N GLY A 95 -34.57 8.62 4.35
CA GLY A 95 -34.99 7.67 3.31
C GLY A 95 -34.57 8.04 1.88
N VAL A 96 -34.15 9.28 1.66
CA VAL A 96 -33.54 9.74 0.40
C VAL A 96 -32.06 10.00 0.70
N GLY A 97 -31.29 8.91 0.67
CA GLY A 97 -29.88 8.89 1.07
C GLY A 97 -28.90 8.99 -0.10
N PRO A 98 -27.60 9.14 0.21
CA PRO A 98 -26.50 9.23 -0.76
C PRO A 98 -26.10 7.88 -1.38
N ASP A 99 -26.71 6.80 -0.90
CA ASP A 99 -26.31 5.41 -1.10
C ASP A 99 -26.05 5.06 -2.56
N GLN A 100 -26.88 5.58 -3.47
CA GLN A 100 -26.75 5.33 -4.91
C GLN A 100 -25.62 6.15 -5.56
N ALA A 101 -25.34 7.35 -5.06
CA ALA A 101 -24.31 8.23 -5.61
C ALA A 101 -22.89 7.76 -5.25
N ILE A 102 -22.71 7.19 -4.06
CA ILE A 102 -21.42 6.63 -3.63
C ILE A 102 -21.14 5.25 -4.23
N PHE A 103 -22.19 4.47 -4.54
CA PHE A 103 -22.06 3.06 -4.96
C PHE A 103 -21.06 2.86 -6.11
N GLY A 104 -21.16 3.65 -7.18
CA GLY A 104 -20.25 3.54 -8.32
C GLY A 104 -18.79 3.85 -7.96
N LEU A 105 -18.54 4.86 -7.12
CA LEU A 105 -17.20 5.19 -6.65
C LEU A 105 -16.65 4.09 -5.73
N ALA A 106 -17.48 3.57 -4.83
CA ALA A 106 -17.11 2.49 -3.92
C ALA A 106 -16.74 1.21 -4.67
N VAL A 107 -17.49 0.84 -5.72
CA VAL A 107 -17.18 -0.36 -6.50
C VAL A 107 -15.95 -0.17 -7.38
N PHE A 108 -15.95 0.83 -8.25
CA PHE A 108 -14.96 0.91 -9.32
C PHE A 108 -13.67 1.59 -8.90
N PHE A 109 -13.76 2.67 -8.11
CA PHE A 109 -12.60 3.49 -7.81
C PHE A 109 -12.00 3.13 -6.45
N GLY A 110 -12.72 3.40 -5.35
CA GLY A 110 -12.31 3.00 -4.00
C GLY A 110 -12.17 1.49 -3.85
N GLY A 111 -12.90 0.69 -4.62
CA GLY A 111 -12.83 -0.77 -4.59
C GLY A 111 -11.80 -1.35 -5.55
N ILE A 112 -12.19 -1.55 -6.80
CA ILE A 112 -11.40 -2.26 -7.82
C ILE A 112 -10.06 -1.56 -8.10
N ALA A 113 -10.08 -0.26 -8.42
CA ALA A 113 -8.83 0.45 -8.77
C ALA A 113 -7.85 0.49 -7.58
N GLN A 114 -8.34 0.74 -6.37
CA GLN A 114 -7.52 0.72 -5.16
C GLN A 114 -6.95 -0.68 -4.88
N PHE A 115 -7.74 -1.73 -5.06
CA PHE A 115 -7.29 -3.11 -4.88
C PHE A 115 -6.18 -3.47 -5.87
N PHE A 116 -6.33 -3.13 -7.15
CA PHE A 116 -5.29 -3.32 -8.15
C PHE A 116 -4.02 -2.51 -7.84
N ALA A 117 -4.16 -1.27 -7.34
CA ALA A 117 -3.01 -0.49 -6.87
C ALA A 117 -2.25 -1.24 -5.76
N GLY A 118 -2.96 -1.84 -4.81
CA GLY A 118 -2.37 -2.68 -3.77
C GLY A 118 -1.65 -3.92 -4.33
N LEU A 119 -2.22 -4.61 -5.31
CA LEU A 119 -1.54 -5.74 -5.96
C LEU A 119 -0.27 -5.32 -6.71
N MET A 120 -0.23 -4.11 -7.26
CA MET A 120 0.95 -3.57 -7.91
C MET A 120 2.05 -3.22 -6.90
N GLU A 121 1.69 -2.77 -5.67
CA GLU A 121 2.65 -2.52 -4.58
C GLU A 121 3.45 -3.78 -4.19
N PHE A 122 2.85 -4.97 -4.32
CA PHE A 122 3.55 -6.23 -4.06
C PHE A 122 4.74 -6.41 -5.01
N ARG A 123 4.59 -5.94 -6.25
CA ARG A 123 5.60 -6.08 -7.31
C ARG A 123 6.81 -5.17 -7.12
N VAL A 124 6.65 -4.08 -6.36
CA VAL A 124 7.72 -3.13 -6.00
C VAL A 124 8.27 -3.37 -4.58
N GLY A 125 7.81 -4.42 -3.89
CA GLY A 125 8.31 -4.82 -2.56
C GLY A 125 7.72 -4.06 -1.38
N ASN A 126 6.63 -3.30 -1.58
CA ASN A 126 5.99 -2.53 -0.52
C ASN A 126 4.88 -3.34 0.17
N THR A 127 5.26 -4.20 1.13
CA THR A 127 4.31 -5.07 1.86
C THR A 127 3.26 -4.28 2.63
N PHE A 128 3.64 -3.16 3.24
CA PHE A 128 2.72 -2.31 4.00
C PHE A 128 1.66 -1.70 3.07
N GLY A 129 2.09 -1.06 1.99
CA GLY A 129 1.20 -0.47 0.99
C GLY A 129 0.30 -1.52 0.33
N THR A 130 0.83 -2.70 0.01
CA THR A 130 0.05 -3.82 -0.52
C THR A 130 -1.10 -4.19 0.41
N THR A 131 -0.78 -4.42 1.69
CA THR A 131 -1.78 -4.87 2.67
C THR A 131 -2.84 -3.81 2.90
N VAL A 132 -2.43 -2.55 3.05
CA VAL A 132 -3.33 -1.42 3.31
C VAL A 132 -4.27 -1.16 2.12
N HIS A 133 -3.74 -1.03 0.91
CA HIS A 133 -4.55 -0.73 -0.27
C HIS A 133 -5.48 -1.89 -0.67
N CYS A 134 -5.00 -3.13 -0.61
CA CYS A 134 -5.87 -4.30 -0.86
C CYS A 134 -6.97 -4.41 0.19
N SER A 135 -6.67 -4.16 1.48
CA SER A 135 -7.67 -4.23 2.54
C SER A 135 -8.74 -3.16 2.38
N TYR A 136 -8.37 -1.91 2.10
CA TYR A 136 -9.35 -0.84 1.91
C TYR A 136 -10.10 -0.94 0.57
N GLY A 137 -9.47 -1.47 -0.49
CA GLY A 137 -10.17 -1.85 -1.71
C GLY A 137 -11.24 -2.90 -1.46
N ALA A 138 -10.91 -3.95 -0.69
CA ALA A 138 -11.87 -4.96 -0.29
C ALA A 138 -12.95 -4.41 0.65
N PHE A 139 -12.61 -3.47 1.55
CA PHE A 139 -13.59 -2.75 2.37
C PHE A 139 -14.64 -2.06 1.51
N TRP A 140 -14.23 -1.27 0.52
CA TRP A 140 -15.17 -0.52 -0.31
C TRP A 140 -16.07 -1.45 -1.14
N LEU A 141 -15.53 -2.55 -1.65
CA LEU A 141 -16.31 -3.57 -2.34
C LEU A 141 -17.33 -4.23 -1.40
N ALA A 142 -16.91 -4.63 -0.19
CA ALA A 142 -17.80 -5.22 0.80
C ALA A 142 -18.87 -4.23 1.28
N PHE A 143 -18.49 -2.96 1.49
CA PHE A 143 -19.40 -1.90 1.90
C PHE A 143 -20.44 -1.60 0.81
N ALA A 144 -20.03 -1.58 -0.46
CA ALA A 144 -20.94 -1.38 -1.59
C ALA A 144 -22.05 -2.44 -1.66
N MET A 145 -21.77 -3.69 -1.25
CA MET A 145 -22.77 -4.76 -1.29
C MET A 145 -24.02 -4.45 -0.46
N PHE A 146 -23.89 -3.73 0.66
CA PHE A 146 -25.04 -3.34 1.49
C PHE A 146 -26.05 -2.45 0.75
N PHE A 147 -25.63 -1.79 -0.33
CA PHE A 147 -26.47 -0.85 -1.10
C PHE A 147 -27.02 -1.44 -2.39
N VAL A 148 -26.70 -2.70 -2.72
CA VAL A 148 -27.23 -3.39 -3.90
C VAL A 148 -28.67 -3.85 -3.61
N PRO A 149 -29.70 -3.26 -4.23
CA PRO A 149 -31.09 -3.60 -3.94
C PRO A 149 -31.41 -5.06 -4.28
N ASP A 150 -30.85 -5.56 -5.38
CA ASP A 150 -31.10 -6.91 -5.90
C ASP A 150 -30.61 -8.03 -4.97
N LEU A 151 -29.65 -7.73 -4.07
CA LEU A 151 -29.18 -8.71 -3.08
C LEU A 151 -30.13 -8.82 -1.88
N ALA A 152 -31.12 -7.93 -1.76
CA ALA A 152 -32.12 -7.93 -0.69
C ALA A 152 -31.51 -8.04 0.73
N ILE A 153 -30.28 -7.54 0.93
CA ILE A 153 -29.55 -7.67 2.21
C ILE A 153 -30.30 -6.98 3.33
N LYS A 154 -30.86 -5.79 3.07
CA LYS A 154 -31.69 -5.08 4.06
C LYS A 154 -32.97 -5.85 4.36
N ASP A 155 -33.61 -6.44 3.34
CA ASP A 155 -34.85 -7.20 3.50
C ASP A 155 -34.65 -8.51 4.28
N ALA A 156 -33.43 -9.07 4.26
CA ALA A 156 -33.07 -10.23 5.07
C ALA A 156 -33.24 -9.99 6.59
N TYR A 157 -33.22 -8.73 7.02
CA TYR A 157 -33.47 -8.33 8.41
C TYR A 157 -34.96 -8.20 8.75
N LYS A 158 -35.88 -8.55 7.82
CA LYS A 158 -37.34 -8.62 8.03
C LYS A 158 -37.96 -7.32 8.56
N GLY A 159 -37.41 -6.17 8.16
CA GLY A 159 -37.87 -4.86 8.62
C GLY A 159 -37.42 -4.45 10.02
N ASP A 160 -36.52 -5.22 10.65
CA ASP A 160 -35.88 -4.80 11.90
C ASP A 160 -34.71 -3.85 11.62
N ASP A 161 -35.01 -2.55 11.63
CA ASP A 161 -34.04 -1.47 11.41
C ASP A 161 -32.91 -1.48 12.45
N ARG A 162 -33.18 -1.97 13.68
CA ARG A 162 -32.15 -2.07 14.72
C ARG A 162 -31.17 -3.19 14.41
N ALA A 163 -31.66 -4.34 13.99
CA ALA A 163 -30.78 -5.46 13.63
C ALA A 163 -29.87 -5.07 12.46
N TYR A 164 -30.42 -4.37 11.45
CA TYR A 164 -29.65 -3.86 10.31
C TYR A 164 -28.60 -2.82 10.72
N SER A 165 -28.97 -1.80 11.51
CA SER A 165 -28.02 -0.76 11.94
C SER A 165 -26.91 -1.34 12.83
N PHE A 166 -27.24 -2.28 13.72
CA PHE A 166 -26.24 -2.96 14.54
C PHE A 166 -25.27 -3.80 13.70
N ALA A 167 -25.74 -4.48 12.66
CA ALA A 167 -24.87 -5.23 11.75
C ALA A 167 -23.87 -4.32 11.03
N LEU A 168 -24.32 -3.16 10.52
CA LEU A 168 -23.44 -2.14 9.95
C LEU A 168 -22.46 -1.55 10.99
N GLY A 169 -22.93 -1.31 12.21
CA GLY A 169 -22.09 -0.87 13.32
C GLY A 169 -20.98 -1.87 13.65
N ILE A 170 -21.31 -3.17 13.71
CA ILE A 170 -20.34 -4.26 13.94
C ILE A 170 -19.33 -4.33 12.78
N PHE A 171 -19.79 -4.21 11.54
CA PHE A 171 -18.91 -4.15 10.38
C PHE A 171 -17.90 -3.00 10.53
N LEU A 172 -18.37 -1.78 10.77
CA LEU A 172 -17.52 -0.58 10.87
C LEU A 172 -16.58 -0.60 12.08
N ILE A 173 -17.00 -1.11 13.24
CA ILE A 173 -16.12 -1.18 14.42
C ILE A 173 -15.00 -2.20 14.23
N LEU A 174 -15.24 -3.31 13.52
CA LEU A 174 -14.17 -4.25 13.17
C LEU A 174 -13.14 -3.60 12.25
N TRP A 175 -13.59 -2.82 11.26
CA TRP A 175 -12.70 -2.01 10.43
C TRP A 175 -11.96 -0.94 11.23
N CYS A 176 -12.59 -0.33 12.24
CA CYS A 176 -11.92 0.57 13.18
C CYS A 176 -10.74 -0.11 13.90
N PHE A 177 -10.94 -1.33 14.42
CA PHE A 177 -9.87 -2.11 15.05
C PHE A 177 -8.76 -2.47 14.06
N LEU A 178 -9.10 -2.87 12.84
CA LEU A 178 -8.12 -3.16 11.81
C LEU A 178 -7.29 -1.90 11.44
N THR A 179 -7.96 -0.75 11.28
CA THR A 179 -7.29 0.53 11.04
C THR A 179 -6.38 0.92 12.19
N LEU A 180 -6.76 0.62 13.44
CA LEU A 180 -5.88 0.86 14.60
C LEU A 180 -4.61 0.01 14.54
N ILE A 181 -4.71 -1.26 14.12
CA ILE A 181 -3.54 -2.12 13.91
C ILE A 181 -2.65 -1.53 12.81
N PHE A 182 -3.23 -1.09 11.69
CA PHE A 182 -2.47 -0.42 10.63
C PHE A 182 -1.85 0.91 11.07
N PHE A 183 -2.54 1.68 11.91
CA PHE A 183 -2.03 2.92 12.48
C PHE A 183 -0.79 2.66 13.35
N ILE A 184 -0.83 1.63 14.21
CA ILE A 184 0.34 1.22 15.02
C ILE A 184 1.48 0.74 14.12
N ALA A 185 1.19 -0.05 13.07
CA ALA A 185 2.18 -0.47 12.10
C ALA A 185 2.79 0.71 11.32
N ALA A 186 2.00 1.76 11.08
CA ALA A 186 2.42 2.96 10.37
C ALA A 186 3.33 3.90 11.18
N LEU A 187 3.50 3.69 12.50
CA LEU A 187 4.32 4.56 13.37
C LEU A 187 5.78 4.67 12.91
N LYS A 188 6.30 3.66 12.19
CA LYS A 188 7.66 3.66 11.62
C LYS A 188 7.70 4.05 10.14
N THR A 189 6.59 4.54 9.58
CA THR A 189 6.47 4.91 8.16
C THR A 189 6.54 6.43 7.97
N ASN A 190 5.69 7.00 7.11
CA ASN A 190 5.61 8.44 6.85
C ASN A 190 4.51 9.07 7.73
N VAL A 191 4.80 10.23 8.33
CA VAL A 191 3.84 11.04 9.11
C VAL A 191 2.55 11.29 8.33
N ALA A 192 2.63 11.49 7.03
CA ALA A 192 1.48 11.76 6.18
C ALA A 192 0.50 10.56 6.16
N ILE A 193 1.00 9.33 6.00
CA ILE A 193 0.21 8.09 6.07
C ILE A 193 -0.33 7.87 7.49
N LEU A 194 0.48 8.15 8.51
CA LEU A 194 0.08 8.05 9.91
C LEU A 194 -1.13 8.95 10.20
N LEU A 195 -1.11 10.20 9.72
CA LEU A 195 -2.24 11.13 9.86
C LEU A 195 -3.48 10.61 9.13
N VAL A 196 -3.36 10.14 7.89
CA VAL A 196 -4.49 9.57 7.14
C VAL A 196 -5.15 8.42 7.92
N LEU A 197 -4.35 7.46 8.42
CA LEU A 197 -4.86 6.33 9.19
C LEU A 197 -5.43 6.74 10.56
N GLY A 198 -4.86 7.74 11.22
CA GLY A 198 -5.36 8.25 12.50
C GLY A 198 -6.73 8.93 12.37
N PHE A 199 -6.91 9.77 11.35
CA PHE A 199 -8.22 10.38 11.06
C PHE A 199 -9.23 9.35 10.56
N LEU A 200 -8.79 8.34 9.79
CA LEU A 200 -9.63 7.24 9.35
C LEU A 200 -10.12 6.38 10.52
N PHE A 201 -9.25 6.10 11.48
CA PHE A 201 -9.61 5.40 12.72
C PHE A 201 -10.74 6.14 13.46
N LEU A 202 -10.58 7.45 13.66
CA LEU A 202 -11.60 8.27 14.31
C LEU A 202 -12.90 8.30 13.49
N ALA A 203 -12.80 8.38 12.16
CA ALA A 203 -13.97 8.31 11.28
C ALA A 203 -14.76 7.00 11.49
N PHE A 204 -14.10 5.85 11.40
CA PHE A 204 -14.76 4.55 11.62
C PHE A 204 -15.31 4.39 13.03
N LEU A 205 -14.61 4.89 14.04
CA LEU A 205 -15.09 4.89 15.42
C LEU A 205 -16.42 5.66 15.56
N PHE A 206 -16.48 6.90 15.08
CA PHE A 206 -17.70 7.70 15.19
C PHE A 206 -18.83 7.16 14.29
N LEU A 207 -18.52 6.72 13.07
CA LEU A 207 -19.52 6.13 12.17
C LEU A 207 -20.14 4.86 12.76
N SER A 208 -19.33 3.97 13.37
CA SER A 208 -19.84 2.76 14.02
C SER A 208 -20.68 3.07 15.26
N LEU A 209 -20.25 4.01 16.10
CA LEU A 209 -21.04 4.45 17.26
C LEU A 209 -22.39 5.06 16.86
N ALA A 210 -22.43 5.82 15.77
CA ALA A 210 -23.66 6.37 15.25
C ALA A 210 -24.67 5.27 14.85
N GLN A 211 -24.20 4.19 14.24
CA GLN A 211 -25.03 3.04 13.86
C GLN A 211 -25.64 2.31 15.08
N PHE A 212 -24.86 2.14 16.15
CA PHE A 212 -25.35 1.54 17.40
C PHE A 212 -26.37 2.41 18.14
N LEU A 213 -26.26 3.73 18.00
CA LEU A 213 -27.15 4.69 18.67
C LEU A 213 -28.37 5.06 17.83
N GLN A 214 -28.41 4.68 16.55
CA GLN A 214 -29.42 5.13 15.59
C GLN A 214 -30.85 4.88 16.08
N THR A 215 -31.13 3.70 16.63
CA THR A 215 -32.48 3.32 17.08
C THR A 215 -32.82 3.77 18.50
N SER A 216 -31.82 3.88 19.38
CA SER A 216 -32.04 4.21 20.80
C SER A 216 -32.01 5.72 21.04
N HIS A 217 -31.12 6.45 20.37
CA HIS A 217 -30.89 7.88 20.54
C HIS A 217 -30.66 8.57 19.18
N PRO A 218 -31.69 8.73 18.34
CA PRO A 218 -31.56 9.16 16.94
C PRO A 218 -30.91 10.54 16.79
N VAL A 219 -31.22 11.49 17.68
CA VAL A 219 -30.63 12.84 17.64
C VAL A 219 -29.13 12.80 17.93
N ALA A 220 -28.70 11.99 18.91
CA ALA A 220 -27.29 11.82 19.23
C ALA A 220 -26.56 11.08 18.10
N ALA A 221 -27.19 10.05 17.53
CA ALA A 221 -26.66 9.30 16.39
C ALA A 221 -26.37 10.21 15.20
N ILE A 222 -27.30 11.11 14.84
CA ILE A 222 -27.09 12.06 13.73
C ILE A 222 -25.88 12.94 14.01
N ARG A 223 -25.74 13.48 15.22
CA ARG A 223 -24.63 14.36 15.58
C ARG A 223 -23.29 13.62 15.51
N ILE A 224 -23.23 12.40 16.04
CA ILE A 224 -22.02 11.57 16.01
C ILE A 224 -21.69 11.15 14.57
N ASN A 225 -22.69 10.81 13.75
CA ASN A 225 -22.49 10.48 12.33
C ASN A 225 -21.88 11.66 11.58
N LYS A 226 -22.36 12.88 11.82
CA LYS A 226 -21.80 14.10 11.24
C LYS A 226 -20.35 14.32 11.67
N THR A 227 -20.03 14.06 12.93
CA THR A 227 -18.64 14.08 13.41
C THR A 227 -17.78 13.06 12.65
N GLY A 228 -18.23 11.81 12.53
CA GLY A 228 -17.52 10.79 11.74
C GLY A 228 -17.35 11.16 10.27
N GLY A 229 -18.37 11.76 9.66
CA GLY A 229 -18.30 12.32 8.31
C GLY A 229 -17.23 13.41 8.19
N ALA A 230 -17.14 14.33 9.17
CA ALA A 230 -16.15 15.39 9.17
C ALA A 230 -14.71 14.84 9.27
N PHE A 231 -14.48 13.84 10.14
CA PHE A 231 -13.19 13.14 10.20
C PHE A 231 -12.85 12.43 8.89
N SER A 232 -13.85 11.86 8.21
CA SER A 232 -13.67 11.24 6.89
C SER A 232 -13.25 12.26 5.83
N VAL A 233 -13.88 13.45 5.83
CA VAL A 233 -13.52 14.55 4.92
C VAL A 233 -12.09 15.02 5.17
N ILE A 234 -11.69 15.21 6.43
CA ILE A 234 -10.32 15.62 6.78
C ILE A 234 -9.32 14.53 6.38
N CYS A 235 -9.63 13.25 6.65
CA CYS A 235 -8.83 12.11 6.21
C CYS A 235 -8.60 12.13 4.70
N ALA A 236 -9.65 12.36 3.92
CA ALA A 236 -9.57 12.43 2.47
C ALA A 236 -8.71 13.61 1.98
N PHE A 237 -8.84 14.79 2.60
CA PHE A 237 -7.97 15.93 2.27
C PHE A 237 -6.49 15.62 2.53
N LEU A 238 -6.18 14.99 3.68
CA LEU A 238 -4.81 14.56 3.97
C LEU A 238 -4.31 13.55 2.93
N ALA A 239 -5.16 12.63 2.49
CA ALA A 239 -4.81 11.67 1.45
C ALA A 239 -4.60 12.33 0.07
N PHE A 240 -5.39 13.35 -0.29
CA PHE A 240 -5.15 14.17 -1.49
C PHE A 240 -3.80 14.90 -1.41
N LEU A 241 -3.45 15.47 -0.24
CA LEU A 241 -2.16 16.12 -0.04
C LEU A 241 -1.01 15.11 -0.18
N CYS A 242 -1.15 13.92 0.42
CA CYS A 242 -0.16 12.83 0.26
C CYS A 242 0.01 12.46 -1.21
N TRP A 243 -1.10 12.32 -1.94
CA TRP A 243 -1.09 12.01 -3.36
C TRP A 243 -0.34 13.07 -4.17
N CYS A 244 -0.63 14.36 -3.95
CA CYS A 244 0.08 15.45 -4.64
C CYS A 244 1.59 15.41 -4.39
N CYS A 245 2.00 15.24 -3.13
CA CYS A 245 3.42 15.13 -2.78
C CYS A 245 4.09 13.95 -3.49
N TRP A 246 3.48 12.76 -3.43
CA TRP A 246 4.03 11.54 -4.03
C TRP A 246 4.05 11.58 -5.56
N TYR A 247 3.07 12.23 -6.18
CA TYR A 247 3.01 12.42 -7.62
C TYR A 247 4.14 13.34 -8.10
N HIS A 248 4.38 14.43 -7.37
CA HIS A 248 5.43 15.40 -7.69
C HIS A 248 6.83 14.78 -7.49
N ASP A 249 7.05 14.10 -6.37
CA ASP A 249 8.31 13.40 -6.11
C ASP A 249 8.57 12.29 -7.13
N GLY A 250 7.55 11.52 -7.51
CA GLY A 250 7.66 10.47 -8.54
C GLY A 250 7.96 10.99 -9.95
N GLY A 251 7.54 12.22 -10.27
CA GLY A 251 7.84 12.88 -11.55
C GLY A 251 9.32 13.24 -11.71
N TYR A 252 10.01 13.60 -10.63
CA TYR A 252 11.44 13.96 -10.68
C TYR A 252 12.37 12.75 -10.85
N TYR A 253 11.92 11.54 -10.53
CA TYR A 253 12.69 10.31 -10.76
C TYR A 253 12.33 9.62 -12.07
N LEU A 254 11.52 10.22 -12.95
CA LEU A 254 11.19 9.65 -14.26
C LEU A 254 11.57 10.57 -15.44
N GLY A 255 12.22 11.70 -15.16
CA GLY A 255 12.81 12.62 -16.15
C GLY A 255 14.32 12.49 -16.26
#